data_AF-H1XRA4-F1
#
_entry.id   AF-H1XRA4-F1
#
_cell.length_a   1.000
_cell.length_b   1.000
_cell.length_c   1.000
_cell.angle_alpha   90.00
_cell.angle_beta   90.00
_cell.angle_gamma   90.00
#
_symmetry.space_group_name_H-M   'P 1'
#
loop_
_entity.id
_entity.type
_entity.pdbx_description
1 polymer ?
#
loop_
_entity_poly.entity_id
_entity_poly.type
_entity_poly.pdbx_seq_one_letter_code
_entity_poly.pdbx_strand_id
1 'polypeptide(L)'
;MIKDVWRVSPSKKELRSFSWLVGSLSLILLAVGIVNSSWLFVIPFALLSLLVAAGQFVRPLLILFYRLWMSLAHILGAFMSRLILSLIFYLIFSPLGMTLRLFNRQPLDLKIDKNQPSYWRARKQGQSDLTKMH
;
A
#
# COMPACT_ATOMS: atom_id res chain seq x y z
N MET A 1 -1.83 -6.51 -17.72
CA MET A 1 -2.34 -6.08 -16.41
C MET A 1 -3.55 -5.16 -16.51
N ILE A 2 -3.47 -3.88 -16.93
CA ILE A 2 -4.70 -3.03 -17.02
C ILE A 2 -5.70 -3.54 -18.09
N LYS A 3 -5.19 -4.16 -19.17
CA LYS A 3 -6.03 -4.77 -20.23
C LYS A 3 -6.91 -5.92 -19.73
N ASP A 4 -6.54 -6.56 -18.63
CA ASP A 4 -7.25 -7.73 -18.09
C ASP A 4 -8.55 -7.31 -17.38
N VAL A 5 -8.58 -6.11 -16.79
CA VAL A 5 -9.79 -5.51 -16.19
C VAL A 5 -10.92 -5.36 -17.22
N TRP A 6 -10.58 -5.12 -18.48
CA TRP A 6 -11.57 -5.00 -19.56
C TRP A 6 -12.09 -6.35 -20.06
N ARG A 7 -11.39 -7.46 -19.78
CA ARG A 7 -11.78 -8.82 -20.21
C ARG A 7 -12.63 -9.56 -19.20
N VAL A 8 -12.55 -9.22 -17.92
CA VAL A 8 -13.38 -9.84 -16.89
C VAL A 8 -14.79 -9.25 -16.96
N SER A 9 -15.71 -10.01 -17.54
CA SER A 9 -17.14 -9.70 -17.48
C SER A 9 -17.61 -9.87 -16.03
N PRO A 10 -18.02 -8.79 -15.33
CA PRO A 10 -18.43 -8.90 -13.94
C PRO A 10 -19.60 -9.85 -13.80
N SER A 11 -19.54 -10.73 -12.80
CA SER A 11 -20.63 -11.65 -12.53
C SER A 11 -21.88 -10.87 -12.13
N LYS A 12 -23.07 -11.35 -12.50
CA LYS A 12 -24.35 -10.75 -12.09
C LYS A 12 -24.44 -10.56 -10.56
N LYS A 13 -23.76 -11.44 -9.80
CA LYS A 13 -23.68 -11.36 -8.33
C LYS A 13 -22.79 -10.20 -7.86
N GLU A 14 -21.62 -10.02 -8.47
CA GLU A 14 -20.70 -8.92 -8.14
C GLU A 14 -21.33 -7.56 -8.42
N LEU A 15 -22.03 -7.43 -9.56
CA LEU A 15 -22.74 -6.21 -9.93
C LEU A 15 -23.82 -5.84 -8.89
N ARG A 16 -24.58 -6.83 -8.40
CA ARG A 16 -25.60 -6.61 -7.35
C ARG A 16 -24.98 -6.24 -6.01
N SER A 17 -23.92 -6.94 -5.60
CA SER A 17 -23.22 -6.60 -4.35
C SER A 17 -22.64 -5.19 -4.41
N PHE A 18 -22.08 -4.79 -5.55
CA PHE A 18 -21.59 -3.44 -5.77
C PHE A 18 -22.73 -2.41 -5.67
N SER A 19 -23.87 -2.65 -6.34
CA SER A 19 -25.04 -1.77 -6.22
C SER A 19 -25.55 -1.63 -4.79
N TRP A 20 -25.57 -2.72 -4.02
CA TRP A 20 -25.97 -2.68 -2.61
C TRP A 20 -24.98 -1.88 -1.75
N LEU A 21 -23.67 -2.07 -1.96
CA LEU A 21 -22.64 -1.32 -1.23
C LEU A 21 -22.71 0.18 -1.55
N VAL A 22 -22.76 0.54 -2.84
CA VAL A 22 -22.82 1.94 -3.27
C VAL A 22 -24.15 2.58 -2.84
N GLY A 23 -25.27 1.87 -3.01
CA GLY A 23 -26.59 2.36 -2.59
C GLY A 23 -26.67 2.58 -1.07
N SER A 24 -26.17 1.62 -0.29
CA SER A 24 -26.13 1.74 1.17
C SER A 24 -25.24 2.91 1.62
N LEU A 25 -24.04 3.03 1.06
CA LEU A 25 -23.12 4.13 1.38
C LEU A 25 -23.72 5.48 1.00
N SER A 26 -24.35 5.58 -0.18
CA SER A 26 -25.00 6.80 -0.64
C SER A 26 -26.16 7.22 0.27
N LEU A 27 -26.96 6.26 0.77
CA LEU A 27 -28.04 6.53 1.71
C LEU A 27 -27.52 7.04 3.06
N ILE A 28 -26.44 6.45 3.58
CA ILE A 28 -25.81 6.89 4.83
C ILE A 28 -25.28 8.33 4.68
N LEU A 29 -24.58 8.62 3.58
CA LEU A 29 -24.05 9.95 3.31
C LEU A 29 -25.17 10.99 3.10
N LEU A 30 -26.28 10.60 2.46
CA LEU A 30 -27.46 11.44 2.35
C LEU A 30 -28.06 11.76 3.73
N ALA A 31 -28.21 10.75 4.59
CA ALA A 31 -28.72 10.94 5.96
C ALA A 31 -27.83 11.90 6.77
N VAL A 32 -26.51 11.74 6.68
CA VAL A 32 -25.56 12.66 7.33
C VAL A 32 -25.62 14.07 6.74
N GLY A 33 -25.74 14.19 5.42
CA GLY A 33 -25.85 15.48 4.73
C GLY A 33 -27.12 16.26 5.12
N ILE A 34 -28.23 15.56 5.32
CA ILE A 34 -29.50 16.14 5.79
C ILE A 34 -29.35 16.65 7.23
N VAL A 35 -28.71 15.87 8.12
CA VAL A 35 -28.50 16.26 9.52
C VAL A 35 -27.58 17.47 9.65
N ASN A 36 -26.55 17.57 8.79
CA ASN A 36 -25.59 18.68 8.83
C ASN A 36 -26.00 19.89 7.98
N SER A 37 -27.23 19.89 7.43
CA SER A 37 -27.85 20.94 6.60
C SER A 37 -26.94 21.54 5.51
N SER A 38 -25.99 20.75 5.02
CA SER A 38 -24.95 21.20 4.10
C SER A 38 -25.38 20.81 2.68
N TRP A 39 -26.04 21.74 1.99
CA TRP A 39 -26.60 21.55 0.65
C TRP A 39 -25.59 21.00 -0.39
N LEU A 40 -24.32 21.34 -0.21
CA LEU A 40 -23.20 20.85 -1.02
C LEU A 40 -22.99 19.32 -0.94
N PHE A 41 -23.35 18.69 0.17
CA PHE A 41 -23.28 17.23 0.34
C PHE A 41 -24.60 16.53 0.05
N VAL A 42 -25.72 17.24 0.01
CA VAL A 42 -27.04 16.63 -0.22
C VAL A 42 -27.25 16.38 -1.72
N ILE A 43 -26.98 17.37 -2.58
CA ILE A 43 -27.26 17.27 -4.02
C ILE A 43 -26.45 16.16 -4.73
N PRO A 44 -25.11 16.12 -4.68
CA PRO A 44 -24.36 15.15 -5.47
C PRO A 44 -24.59 13.72 -4.99
N PHE A 45 -24.83 13.50 -3.69
CA PHE A 45 -25.10 12.18 -3.13
C PHE A 45 -26.56 11.75 -3.34
N ALA A 46 -27.52 12.67 -3.36
CA ALA A 46 -28.89 12.36 -3.80
C ALA A 46 -28.93 11.99 -5.29
N LEU A 47 -28.19 12.71 -6.14
CA LEU A 47 -28.07 12.41 -7.56
C LEU A 47 -27.39 11.05 -7.78
N LEU A 48 -26.34 10.73 -6.99
CA LEU A 48 -25.68 9.44 -7.04
C LEU A 48 -26.61 8.31 -6.58
N SER A 49 -27.37 8.50 -5.50
CA SER A 49 -28.38 7.54 -5.04
C SER A 49 -29.47 7.30 -6.09
N LEU A 50 -29.95 8.36 -6.74
CA LEU A 50 -30.92 8.29 -7.83
C LEU A 50 -30.35 7.57 -9.05
N LEU A 51 -29.08 7.85 -9.40
CA LEU A 51 -28.40 7.21 -10.52
C LEU A 51 -28.15 5.72 -10.27
N VAL A 52 -27.88 5.32 -9.02
CA VAL A 52 -27.76 3.90 -8.63
C VAL A 52 -29.12 3.21 -8.68
N ALA A 53 -30.19 3.86 -8.21
CA ALA A 53 -31.55 3.36 -8.31
C ALA A 53 -32.01 3.22 -9.77
N ALA A 54 -31.71 4.21 -10.62
CA ALA A 54 -31.96 4.17 -12.07
C ALA A 54 -31.06 3.16 -12.80
N GLY A 55 -29.84 2.94 -12.31
CA GLY A 55 -28.88 1.96 -12.83
C GLY A 55 -29.36 0.51 -12.70
N GLN A 56 -30.30 0.24 -11.78
CA GLN A 56 -31.00 -1.05 -11.72
C GLN A 56 -31.81 -1.32 -13.00
N PHE A 57 -32.31 -0.28 -13.66
CA PHE A 57 -33.00 -0.36 -14.96
C PHE A 57 -32.02 -0.28 -16.14
N VAL A 58 -30.90 0.43 -16.01
CA VAL A 58 -29.89 0.61 -17.09
C VAL A 58 -28.62 -0.20 -16.82
N ARG A 59 -28.69 -1.51 -17.09
CA ARG A 59 -27.57 -2.47 -16.97
C ARG A 59 -26.25 -2.04 -17.64
N PRO A 60 -26.19 -1.47 -18.86
CA PRO A 60 -24.91 -1.21 -19.52
C PRO A 60 -24.11 -0.08 -18.85
N LEU A 61 -24.78 0.93 -18.30
CA LEU A 61 -24.13 2.06 -17.64
C LEU A 61 -23.45 1.62 -16.33
N LEU A 62 -24.10 0.75 -15.58
CA LEU A 62 -23.57 0.20 -14.34
C LEU A 62 -22.31 -0.65 -14.57
N ILE A 63 -22.27 -1.41 -15.68
CA ILE A 63 -21.09 -2.19 -16.07
C ILE A 63 -19.93 -1.26 -16.43
N LEU A 64 -20.18 -0.16 -17.14
CA LEU A 64 -19.12 0.82 -17.47
C LEU A 64 -18.56 1.48 -16.21
N PHE A 65 -19.43 1.90 -15.30
CA PHE A 65 -19.02 2.50 -14.03
C PHE A 65 -18.22 1.53 -13.16
N TYR A 66 -18.69 0.28 -13.03
CA TYR A 66 -17.96 -0.77 -12.32
C TYR A 66 -16.56 -0.99 -12.91
N ARG A 67 -16.43 -1.04 -14.24
CA ARG A 67 -15.13 -1.22 -14.91
C ARG A 67 -14.18 -0.05 -14.68
N LEU A 68 -14.68 1.19 -14.77
CA LEU A 68 -13.89 2.39 -14.47
C LEU A 68 -13.43 2.39 -13.01
N TRP A 69 -14.35 2.11 -12.08
CA TRP A 69 -14.07 2.03 -10.66
C TRP A 69 -13.02 0.96 -10.33
N MET A 70 -13.18 -0.25 -10.89
CA MET A 70 -12.23 -1.33 -10.69
C MET A 70 -10.85 -1.03 -11.30
N SER A 71 -10.81 -0.37 -12.46
CA SER A 71 -9.54 0.07 -13.06
C SER A 71 -8.84 1.09 -12.16
N LEU A 72 -9.59 2.04 -11.59
CA LEU A 72 -9.05 3.03 -10.66
C LEU A 72 -8.53 2.34 -9.39
N ALA A 73 -9.31 1.41 -8.81
CA ALA A 73 -8.91 0.64 -7.64
C ALA A 73 -7.62 -0.16 -7.89
N HIS A 74 -7.45 -0.72 -9.09
CA HIS A 74 -6.22 -1.45 -9.44
C HIS A 74 -4.99 -0.53 -9.53
N ILE A 75 -5.14 0.64 -10.17
CA ILE A 75 -4.07 1.65 -10.23
C ILE A 75 -3.71 2.13 -8.82
N LEU A 76 -4.73 2.41 -8.01
CA LEU A 76 -4.56 2.83 -6.63
C LEU A 76 -3.88 1.74 -5.81
N GLY A 77 -4.27 0.47 -5.97
CA GLY A 77 -3.62 -0.66 -5.31
C GLY A 77 -2.14 -0.80 -5.69
N ALA A 78 -1.81 -0.67 -6.98
CA ALA A 78 -0.43 -0.68 -7.44
C ALA A 78 0.40 0.48 -6.88
N PHE A 79 -0.23 1.66 -6.73
CA PHE A 79 0.39 2.81 -6.10
C PHE A 79 0.57 2.61 -4.59
N MET A 80 -0.45 2.10 -3.89
CA MET A 80 -0.42 1.82 -2.45
C MET A 80 0.67 0.81 -2.10
N SER A 81 0.84 -0.27 -2.87
CA SER A 81 1.91 -1.23 -2.62
C SER A 81 3.31 -0.59 -2.70
N ARG A 82 3.52 0.32 -3.66
CA ARG A 82 4.78 1.07 -3.78
C ARG A 82 4.95 2.11 -2.67
N LEU A 83 3.85 2.75 -2.27
CA LEU A 83 3.83 3.70 -1.17
C LEU A 83 4.15 3.02 0.15
N ILE A 84 3.50 1.91 0.48
CA ILE A 84 3.74 1.16 1.71
C ILE A 84 5.20 0.72 1.78
N LEU A 85 5.76 0.20 0.69
CA LEU A 85 7.17 -0.20 0.63
C LEU A 85 8.10 1.01 0.84
N SER A 86 7.84 2.12 0.14
CA SER A 86 8.60 3.36 0.32
C SER A 86 8.49 3.88 1.76
N LEU A 87 7.30 3.85 2.33
CA LEU A 87 7.00 4.33 3.66
C LEU A 87 7.74 3.52 4.71
N ILE A 88 7.72 2.18 4.60
CA ILE A 88 8.52 1.27 5.45
C ILE A 88 10.02 1.58 5.31
N PHE A 89 10.51 1.79 4.08
CA PHE A 89 11.91 2.14 3.85
C PHE A 89 12.31 3.45 4.55
N TYR A 90 11.49 4.50 4.41
CA TYR A 90 11.79 5.79 5.01
C TYR A 90 11.54 5.84 6.53
N LEU A 91 10.51 5.19 7.05
CA LEU A 91 10.19 5.21 8.49
C LEU A 91 10.99 4.20 9.31
N ILE A 92 11.43 3.09 8.74
CA ILE A 92 12.14 2.05 9.48
C ILE A 92 13.62 2.04 9.08
N PHE A 93 13.93 1.85 7.79
CA PHE A 93 15.33 1.69 7.37
C PHE A 93 16.13 3.00 7.44
N SER A 94 15.52 4.15 7.12
CA SER A 94 16.19 5.44 7.20
C SER A 94 16.62 5.81 8.63
N PRO A 95 15.76 5.76 9.67
CA PRO A 95 16.20 6.01 11.03
C PRO A 95 17.10 4.90 11.57
N LEU A 96 17.00 3.65 11.10
CA LEU A 96 17.97 2.61 11.46
C LEU A 96 19.39 2.96 10.95
N GLY A 97 19.51 3.41 9.69
CA GLY A 97 20.80 3.87 9.16
C GLY A 97 21.31 5.13 9.85
N MET A 98 20.41 6.06 10.19
CA MET A 98 20.76 7.29 10.89
C MET A 98 21.15 7.05 12.35
N THR A 99 20.46 6.14 13.05
CA THR A 99 20.84 5.72 14.41
C THR A 99 22.17 4.98 14.40
N LEU A 100 22.42 4.06 13.45
CA LEU A 100 23.74 3.43 13.30
C LEU A 100 24.87 4.45 13.06
N ARG A 101 24.61 5.51 12.29
CA ARG A 101 25.54 6.64 12.12
C ARG A 101 25.72 7.43 13.42
N LEU A 102 24.65 7.72 14.15
CA LEU A 102 24.69 8.50 15.39
C LEU A 102 25.38 7.75 16.53
N PHE A 103 25.11 6.45 16.66
CA PHE A 103 25.73 5.58 17.65
C PHE A 103 27.18 5.21 17.30
N ASN A 104 27.68 5.62 16.13
CA ASN A 104 29.07 5.45 15.66
C ASN A 104 29.60 4.01 15.83
N ARG A 105 28.69 3.03 15.87
CA ARG A 105 29.01 1.60 15.87
C ARG A 105 29.10 1.21 14.41
N GLN A 106 30.21 1.56 13.77
CA GLN A 106 30.59 0.99 12.49
C GLN A 106 31.12 -0.43 12.77
N PRO A 107 30.36 -1.51 12.52
CA PRO A 107 30.86 -2.87 12.77
C PRO A 107 32.01 -3.26 11.81
N LEU A 108 32.14 -2.52 10.70
CA LEU A 108 33.30 -2.54 9.83
C LEU A 108 34.01 -1.19 9.96
N ASP A 109 35.30 -1.21 10.32
CA ASP A 109 36.22 -0.10 10.07
C ASP A 109 36.25 0.17 8.56
N LEU A 110 35.27 0.92 8.05
CA LEU A 110 35.20 1.35 6.65
C LEU A 110 36.06 2.59 6.39
N LYS A 111 36.73 3.10 7.43
CA LYS A 111 37.80 4.08 7.28
C LYS A 111 39.01 3.35 6.70
N ILE A 112 39.10 3.36 5.37
CA ILE A 112 40.29 2.95 4.63
C ILE A 112 41.38 3.97 4.97
N ASP A 113 42.22 3.64 5.93
CA ASP A 113 43.43 4.37 6.26
C ASP A 113 44.51 4.04 5.20
N LYS A 114 44.77 4.99 4.29
CA LYS A 114 45.75 4.83 3.21
C LYS A 114 47.21 4.73 3.71
N ASN A 115 47.46 4.98 5.00
CA ASN A 115 48.78 4.85 5.62
C ASN A 115 49.05 3.48 6.26
N GLN A 116 48.09 2.56 6.25
CA GLN A 116 48.28 1.22 6.82
C GLN A 116 48.84 0.25 5.76
N PRO A 117 49.97 -0.44 6.02
CA PRO A 117 50.57 -1.37 5.05
C PRO A 117 49.78 -2.67 4.88
N SER A 118 48.87 -3.01 5.79
CA SER A 118 48.03 -4.21 5.70
C SER A 118 46.81 -4.14 6.63
N TYR A 119 45.65 -4.53 6.12
CA TYR A 119 44.40 -4.64 6.89
C TYR A 119 44.20 -6.02 7.54
N TRP A 120 45.20 -6.90 7.45
CA TRP A 120 45.12 -8.25 8.01
C TRP A 120 45.12 -8.22 9.55
N ARG A 121 44.01 -8.68 10.16
CA ARG A 121 43.96 -8.96 11.60
C ARG A 121 44.47 -10.37 11.86
N ALA A 122 45.54 -10.49 12.65
CA ALA A 122 46.03 -11.79 13.10
C ALA A 122 44.93 -12.50 13.90
N ARG A 123 44.49 -13.66 13.42
CA ARG A 123 43.56 -14.52 14.15
C ARG A 123 44.29 -15.05 15.37
N LYS A 124 43.82 -14.76 16.60
CA LYS A 124 44.40 -15.37 17.81
C LYS A 124 44.30 -16.88 17.66
N GLN A 125 45.45 -17.55 17.64
CA GLN A 125 45.57 -18.99 17.61
C GLN A 125 44.96 -19.50 18.92
N GLY A 126 43.74 -20.03 18.83
CA GLY A 126 43.09 -20.67 19.97
C GLY A 126 44.05 -21.73 20.49
N GLN A 127 44.36 -21.63 21.79
CA GLN A 127 45.27 -22.49 22.53
C GLN A 127 44.85 -23.95 22.34
N SER A 128 45.44 -24.60 21.35
CA SER A 128 45.25 -26.02 21.12
C SER A 128 46.13 -26.73 22.13
N ASP A 129 45.53 -27.10 23.27
CA ASP A 129 46.12 -27.93 24.31
C ASP A 129 46.45 -29.31 23.73
N LEU A 130 47.57 -29.42 23.01
CA LEU A 130 48.05 -30.69 22.45
C LEU A 130 48.95 -31.44 23.45
N THR A 131 49.09 -30.93 24.67
CA THR A 131 49.98 -31.48 25.71
C THR A 131 49.35 -32.61 26.53
N LYS A 132 48.09 -33.00 26.29
CA LYS A 132 47.40 -34.09 27.01
C LYS A 132 47.45 -35.46 26.32
N MET A 133 48.22 -35.61 25.23
CA MET A 133 48.27 -36.85 24.45
C MET A 133 49.51 -37.73 24.70
N HIS A 134 50.28 -37.46 25.76
CA HIS A 134 51.38 -38.33 26.20
C HIS A 134 51.12 -38.92 27.59
#